data_AF-A0A653JBC4-F1
#
_entry.id   AF-A0A653JBC4-F1
#
_cell.length_a   1.000
_cell.length_b   1.000
_cell.length_c   1.000
_cell.angle_alpha   90.00
_cell.angle_beta   90.00
_cell.angle_gamma   90.00
#
_symmetry.space_group_name_H-M   'P 1'
#
loop_
_entity.id
_entity.type
_entity.pdbx_description
1 polymer ?
#
loop_
_entity_poly.entity_id
_entity_poly.type
_entity_poly.pdbx_seq_one_letter_code
_entity_poly.pdbx_strand_id
1 'polypeptide(L)' 'MAGLEAPYASDELAAGELSEVIAAGYPSVAGVFGTHRYHHVAQDDERCVSPKNVAATALAFQNLLAHVLTR' A
#
# COMPACT_ATOMS: atom_id res chain seq x y z
N MET A 1 13.71 -7.49 -4.13
CA MET A 1 12.40 -7.11 -3.56
C MET A 1 11.36 -8.10 -4.04
N ALA A 2 10.49 -8.56 -3.17
CA ALA A 2 9.46 -9.53 -3.53
C ALA A 2 8.32 -8.83 -4.28
N GLY A 3 8.20 -9.05 -5.59
CA GLY A 3 7.00 -8.80 -6.40
C GLY A 3 6.37 -7.39 -6.38
N LEU A 4 5.35 -7.22 -7.21
CA LEU A 4 4.40 -6.11 -7.12
C LEU A 4 3.43 -6.43 -5.97
N GLU A 5 3.24 -5.51 -5.04
CA GLU A 5 2.30 -5.59 -3.89
C GLU A 5 2.63 -6.57 -2.76
N ALA A 6 3.91 -6.88 -2.49
CA ALA A 6 4.25 -7.56 -1.23
C ALA A 6 3.97 -6.62 -0.04
N PRO A 7 3.24 -7.08 1.00
CA PRO A 7 3.07 -6.31 2.22
C PRO A 7 4.40 -6.20 2.96
N TYR A 8 4.70 -5.01 3.47
CA TYR A 8 5.82 -4.74 4.37
C TYR A 8 5.28 -4.26 5.70
N ALA A 9 5.92 -4.65 6.80
CA ALA A 9 5.57 -4.11 8.10
C ALA A 9 5.95 -2.62 8.15
N SER A 10 5.12 -1.78 8.79
CA SER A 10 5.32 -0.33 8.76
C SER A 10 6.53 0.15 9.56
N ASP A 11 7.08 -0.71 10.43
CA ASP A 11 8.36 -0.51 11.13
C ASP A 11 9.57 -0.91 10.27
N GLU A 12 9.38 -1.74 9.25
CA GLU A 12 10.40 -2.06 8.25
C GLU A 12 10.43 -1.04 7.10
N LEU A 13 9.26 -0.60 6.64
CA LEU A 13 9.13 0.36 5.54
C LEU A 13 7.85 1.18 5.63
N ALA A 14 8.00 2.50 5.63
CA ALA A 14 6.93 3.46 5.37
C ALA A 14 7.45 4.54 4.42
N ALA A 15 6.57 5.05 3.57
CA ALA A 15 6.92 6.05 2.57
C ALA A 15 5.79 7.05 2.35
N GLY A 16 6.14 8.23 1.84
CA GLY A 16 5.20 9.31 1.58
C GLY A 16 4.45 9.75 2.83
N GLU A 17 3.17 10.07 2.66
CA GLU A 17 2.31 10.59 3.73
C GLU A 17 2.03 9.57 4.84
N LEU A 18 2.18 8.26 4.58
CA LEU A 18 1.98 7.23 5.60
C LEU A 18 2.93 7.42 6.80
N SER A 19 4.17 7.88 6.56
CA SER A 19 5.15 8.15 7.61
C SER A 19 4.66 9.24 8.57
N GLU A 20 3.99 10.28 8.06
CA GLU A 20 3.43 11.35 8.88
C GLU A 20 2.22 10.87 9.69
N VAL A 21 1.37 10.01 9.11
CA VAL A 21 0.24 9.40 9.83
C VAL A 21 0.74 8.50 10.97
N ILE A 22 1.81 7.72 10.74
CA ILE A 22 2.46 6.93 11.79
C ILE A 22 3.00 7.86 12.88
N ALA A 23 3.72 8.92 12.52
CA ALA A 23 4.30 9.87 13.46
C ALA A 23 3.24 10.59 14.31
N ALA A 24 2.04 10.82 13.76
CA ALA A 24 0.90 11.37 14.48
C ALA A 24 0.26 10.40 15.49
N GLY A 25 0.69 9.13 15.53
CA GLY A 25 0.27 8.16 16.54
C GLY A 25 -1.05 7.44 16.25
N TYR A 26 -1.47 7.38 14.99
CA TYR A 26 -2.67 6.62 14.62
C TYR A 26 -2.46 5.11 14.84
N PRO A 27 -3.39 4.41 15.50
CA PRO A 27 -3.18 3.04 16.00
C PRO A 27 -3.32 1.94 14.94
N SER A 28 -3.92 2.23 13.79
CA SER A 28 -4.13 1.27 12.72
C SER A 28 -4.01 1.99 11.39
N VAL A 29 -2.93 1.69 10.67
CA VAL A 29 -2.53 2.40 9.46
C VAL A 29 -2.09 1.39 8.41
N ALA A 30 -2.37 1.70 7.15
CA ALA A 30 -1.87 0.97 5.99
C ALA A 30 -1.79 1.94 4.81
N GLY A 31 -0.84 1.72 3.91
CA GLY A 31 -0.67 2.52 2.71
C GLY A 31 -0.16 1.69 1.55
N VAL A 32 -0.24 2.26 0.36
CA VAL A 32 0.29 1.69 -0.88
C VAL A 32 1.35 2.65 -1.39
N PHE A 33 2.51 2.12 -1.76
CA PHE A 33 3.60 2.92 -2.31
C PHE A 33 4.06 2.31 -3.63
N GLY A 34 3.86 3.06 -4.72
CA GLY A 34 4.21 2.65 -6.07
C GLY A 34 5.73 2.65 -6.27
N THR A 35 6.37 1.49 -6.07
CA THR A 35 7.81 1.32 -6.34
C THR A 35 8.03 0.39 -7.52
N HIS A 36 8.22 0.96 -8.69
CA HIS A 36 8.53 0.18 -9.90
C HIS A 36 9.42 0.97 -10.85
N ARG A 37 9.92 0.28 -11.88
CA ARG A 37 10.86 0.83 -12.88
C ARG A 37 10.39 2.13 -13.53
N TYR A 38 9.08 2.35 -13.65
CA TYR A 38 8.51 3.51 -14.32
C TYR A 38 8.02 4.60 -13.36
N HIS A 39 8.26 4.46 -12.06
CA HIS A 39 7.86 5.47 -11.08
C HIS A 39 8.42 6.86 -11.44
N HIS A 40 7.56 7.88 -11.42
CA HIS A 40 7.88 9.27 -11.79
C HIS A 40 8.32 9.51 -13.24
N VAL A 41 8.00 8.61 -14.19
CA VAL A 41 8.19 8.88 -15.62
C VAL A 41 6.90 8.70 -16.41
N ALA A 42 6.85 9.23 -17.63
CA ALA A 42 5.66 9.23 -18.48
C ALA A 42 5.12 7.82 -18.82
N GLN A 43 5.92 6.78 -18.64
CA GLN A 43 5.55 5.38 -18.85
C GLN A 43 4.86 4.75 -17.63
N ASP A 44 4.72 5.49 -16.52
CA ASP A 44 3.81 5.13 -15.43
C ASP A 44 2.36 5.33 -15.88
N ASP A 45 1.86 4.36 -16.63
CA ASP A 45 0.52 4.37 -17.21
C ASP A 45 -0.23 3.07 -16.94
N GLU A 46 -1.46 2.99 -17.45
CA GLU A 46 -2.37 1.85 -17.27
C GLU A 46 -1.77 0.48 -17.62
N ARG A 47 -0.73 0.42 -18.46
CA ARG A 47 -0.04 -0.82 -18.82
C ARG A 47 0.82 -1.37 -17.68
N CYS A 48 1.17 -0.53 -16.71
CA CYS A 48 1.88 -0.92 -15.50
C CYS A 48 0.95 -1.49 -14.42
N VAL A 49 -0.37 -1.38 -14.60
CA VAL A 49 -1.36 -1.82 -13.63
C VAL A 49 -1.65 -3.31 -13.80
N SER A 50 -1.63 -4.06 -12.69
CA SER A 50 -2.08 -5.45 -12.64
C SER A 50 -3.48 -5.52 -12.01
N PRO A 51 -4.55 -5.79 -12.78
CA PRO A 51 -5.91 -5.86 -12.24
C PRO A 51 -6.04 -6.91 -11.12
N LYS A 52 -5.33 -8.05 -11.26
CA LYS A 52 -5.31 -9.10 -10.24
C LYS A 52 -4.73 -8.61 -8.91
N ASN A 53 -3.62 -7.88 -8.95
CA ASN A 53 -2.96 -7.40 -7.74
C ASN A 53 -3.76 -6.26 -7.11
N VAL A 54 -4.34 -5.37 -7.92
CA VAL A 54 -5.26 -4.33 -7.44
C VAL A 54 -6.45 -4.94 -6.72
N ALA A 55 -7.09 -5.96 -7.30
CA ALA A 55 -8.23 -6.64 -6.67
C ALA A 55 -7.85 -7.31 -5.35
N ALA A 56 -6.70 -8.01 -5.30
CA ALA A 56 -6.21 -8.65 -4.07
C ALA A 56 -5.90 -7.61 -2.98
N THR A 57 -5.25 -6.50 -3.35
CA THR A 57 -4.91 -5.41 -2.43
C THR A 57 -6.18 -4.74 -1.90
N ALA A 58 -7.14 -4.43 -2.76
CA ALA A 58 -8.42 -3.85 -2.35
C ALA A 58 -9.18 -4.74 -1.36
N LEU A 59 -9.16 -6.06 -1.56
CA LEU A 59 -9.75 -7.01 -0.62
C LEU A 59 -9.01 -7.02 0.74
N ALA A 60 -7.68 -6.94 0.72
CA ALA A 60 -6.89 -6.86 1.96
C ALA A 60 -7.21 -5.59 2.76
N PHE A 61 -7.36 -4.44 2.10
CA PHE A 61 -7.79 -3.20 2.75
C PHE A 61 -9.21 -3.30 3.32
N GLN A 62 -10.16 -3.93 2.60
CA GLN A 62 -11.50 -4.18 3.12
C GLN A 62 -11.47 -5.04 4.39
N ASN A 63 -10.66 -6.09 4.41
CA ASN A 63 -10.50 -6.95 5.59
C ASN A 63 -9.89 -6.18 6.77
N LEU A 64 -8.90 -5.32 6.53
CA LEU A 64 -8.33 -4.46 7.57
C LEU A 64 -9.40 -3.54 8.17
N LEU A 65 -10.20 -2.87 7.32
CA LEU A 65 -11.27 -1.98 7.77
C LEU A 65 -12.33 -2.75 8.58
N ALA A 66 -12.79 -3.90 8.08
CA ALA A 66 -13.75 -4.73 8.79
C ALA A 66 -13.23 -5.12 10.18
N HIS A 67 -11.97 -5.56 10.25
CA HIS A 67 -11.34 -5.94 11.51
C HIS A 67 -11.19 -4.77 12.50
N VAL A 68 -10.87 -3.57 12.02
CA VAL A 68 -10.78 -2.37 12.88
C VAL A 68 -12.15 -1.94 13.39
N LEU A 69 -13.21 -2.06 12.58
CA LEU A 69 -14.57 -1.67 12.96
C LEU A 69 -15.26 -2.64 13.92
N THR A 70 -14.84 -3.91 13.93
CA THR A 70 -15.41 -4.94 14.80
C THR A 70 -14.59 -5.20 16.07
N ARG A 71 -13.56 -4.39 16.32
CA ARG A 71 -12.74 -4.43 17.53
C ARG A 71 -13.36 -3.65 18.67
#